data_AF-A0A410MJ94-F1
#
_entry.id   AF-A0A410MJ94-F1
#
_cell.length_a   1.000
_cell.length_b   1.000
_cell.length_c   1.000
_cell.angle_alpha   90.00
_cell.angle_beta   90.00
_cell.angle_gamma   90.00
#
_symmetry.space_group_name_H-M   'P 1'
#
loop_
_entity.id
_entity.type
_entity.pdbx_description
1 polymer ?
#
loop_
_entity_poly.entity_id
_entity_poly.type
_entity_poly.pdbx_seq_one_letter_code
_entity_poly.pdbx_strand_id
1 'polypeptide(L)'
;MINDFDKDTCESILDTAKVKYIEEQERFKLVEVKNNISLAFNGVILGIYLKYLESFQFLSSDSLQYLVYTLLIKLLILVLLTLSINKFLKSITSANFQQIGLDDIIDTEFAKQNSSISNLQIASTYKEAIDKNKNGLNMKLAHYNKGLAFLKLAFIIFVIHFVIEEVLSYV
;
A
#
# COMPACT_ATOMS: atom_id res chain seq x y z
N MET A 1 2.16 18.50 -46.21
CA MET A 1 3.30 18.93 -45.37
C MET A 1 3.69 17.73 -44.53
N ILE A 2 4.85 17.13 -44.83
CA ILE A 2 5.42 16.09 -43.97
C ILE A 2 6.04 16.87 -42.81
N ASN A 3 5.44 16.80 -41.63
CA ASN A 3 6.08 17.28 -40.42
C ASN A 3 7.28 16.38 -40.18
N ASP A 4 8.46 16.85 -40.58
CA ASP A 4 9.71 16.18 -40.27
C ASP A 4 9.91 16.35 -38.76
N PHE A 5 9.61 15.29 -38.01
CA PHE A 5 9.79 15.29 -36.57
C PHE A 5 11.29 15.35 -36.27
N ASP A 6 11.69 16.36 -35.50
CA ASP A 6 13.05 16.50 -35.00
C ASP A 6 13.46 15.24 -34.24
N LYS A 7 14.46 14.54 -34.78
CA LYS A 7 14.86 13.20 -34.34
C LYS A 7 15.39 13.22 -32.91
N ASP A 8 16.15 14.26 -32.55
CA ASP A 8 16.73 14.44 -31.23
C ASP A 8 15.63 14.69 -30.19
N THR A 9 14.59 15.43 -30.57
CA THR A 9 13.41 15.68 -29.74
C THR A 9 12.61 14.39 -29.51
N CYS A 10 12.39 13.58 -30.54
CA CYS A 10 11.71 12.29 -30.41
C CYS A 10 12.47 11.29 -29.54
N GLU A 11 13.81 11.28 -29.64
CA GLU A 11 14.68 10.46 -28.79
C GLU A 11 14.62 10.93 -27.33
N SER A 12 14.68 12.23 -27.08
CA SER A 12 14.54 12.81 -25.74
C SER A 12 13.18 12.50 -25.09
N ILE A 13 12.09 12.53 -25.87
CA ILE A 13 10.75 12.13 -25.41
C ILE A 13 10.74 10.66 -24.97
N LEU A 14 11.30 9.77 -25.80
CA LEU A 14 11.36 8.35 -25.50
C LEU A 14 12.19 8.08 -24.24
N ASP A 15 13.36 8.71 -24.12
CA ASP A 15 14.23 8.51 -22.95
C ASP A 15 13.59 9.05 -21.68
N THR A 16 12.89 10.19 -21.75
CA THR A 16 12.10 10.69 -20.63
C THR A 16 11.01 9.70 -20.22
N ALA A 17 10.32 9.09 -21.20
CA ALA A 17 9.28 8.10 -20.93
C ALA A 17 9.85 6.83 -20.26
N LYS A 18 11.02 6.34 -20.70
CA LYS A 18 11.72 5.22 -20.06
C LYS A 18 12.10 5.53 -18.62
N VAL A 19 12.72 6.70 -18.38
CA VAL A 19 13.11 7.14 -17.03
C VAL A 19 11.90 7.20 -16.11
N LYS A 20 10.81 7.84 -16.57
CA LYS A 20 9.56 7.93 -15.79
C LYS A 20 8.95 6.57 -15.48
N TYR A 21 9.03 5.62 -16.41
CA TYR A 21 8.55 4.26 -16.19
C TYR A 21 9.36 3.52 -15.13
N ILE A 22 10.70 3.66 -15.15
CA ILE A 22 11.58 3.09 -14.13
C ILE A 22 11.29 3.71 -12.76
N GLU A 23 11.13 5.04 -12.68
CA GLU A 23 10.74 5.73 -11.44
C GLU A 23 9.41 5.19 -10.87
N GLU A 24 8.40 4.97 -11.72
CA GLU A 24 7.12 4.39 -11.28
C GLU A 24 7.27 2.93 -10.82
N GLN A 25 8.12 2.14 -11.48
CA GLN A 25 8.42 0.77 -11.06
C GLN A 25 9.03 0.75 -9.64
N GLU A 26 10.00 1.63 -9.38
CA GLU A 26 10.63 1.77 -8.07
C GLU A 26 9.61 2.21 -7.02
N ARG A 27 8.75 3.19 -7.33
CA ARG A 27 7.68 3.64 -6.43
C ARG A 27 6.72 2.51 -6.09
N PHE A 28 6.34 1.68 -7.06
CA PHE A 28 5.47 0.53 -6.84
C PHE A 28 6.11 -0.48 -5.88
N LYS A 29 7.37 -0.84 -6.12
CA LYS A 29 8.15 -1.73 -5.25
C LYS A 29 8.27 -1.19 -3.82
N LEU A 30 8.55 0.11 -3.68
CA LEU A 30 8.65 0.76 -2.37
C LEU A 30 7.33 0.69 -1.59
N VAL A 31 6.19 0.86 -2.26
CA VAL A 31 4.87 0.73 -1.62
C VAL A 31 4.60 -0.71 -1.17
N GLU A 32 4.96 -1.71 -1.98
CA GLU A 32 4.81 -3.12 -1.58
C GLU A 32 5.68 -3.49 -0.37
N VAL A 33 6.94 -3.04 -0.37
CA VAL A 33 7.84 -3.23 0.78
C VAL A 33 7.27 -2.59 2.04
N LYS A 34 6.82 -1.32 1.97
CA LYS A 34 6.20 -0.62 3.11
C LYS A 34 4.94 -1.33 3.62
N ASN A 35 4.12 -1.85 2.71
CA ASN A 35 2.90 -2.57 3.08
C ASN A 35 3.21 -3.90 3.75
N ASN A 36 4.20 -4.66 3.25
CA ASN A 36 4.64 -5.91 3.86
C ASN A 36 5.22 -5.69 5.27
N ILE A 37 6.04 -4.65 5.45
CA ILE A 37 6.57 -4.25 6.76
C ILE A 37 5.41 -3.88 7.70
N SER A 38 4.47 -3.06 7.25
CA SER A 38 3.30 -2.64 8.04
C SER A 38 2.42 -3.83 8.44
N LEU A 39 2.22 -4.79 7.54
CA LEU A 39 1.48 -6.02 7.80
C LEU A 39 2.18 -6.89 8.85
N ALA A 40 3.49 -7.09 8.72
CA ALA A 40 4.28 -7.84 9.69
C ALA A 40 4.26 -7.19 11.07
N PHE A 41 4.44 -5.86 11.13
CA PHE A 41 4.37 -5.11 12.38
C PHE A 41 2.98 -5.17 13.04
N ASN A 42 1.90 -5.09 12.24
CA ASN A 42 0.54 -5.29 12.74
C ASN A 42 0.36 -6.72 13.31
N GLY A 43 0.91 -7.74 12.64
CA GLY A 43 0.92 -9.11 13.15
C GLY A 43 1.62 -9.25 14.51
N VAL A 44 2.76 -8.56 14.71
CA VAL A 44 3.46 -8.52 16.00
C VAL A 44 2.60 -7.85 17.08
N ILE A 45 2.00 -6.70 16.78
CA ILE A 45 1.11 -6.01 17.72
C ILE A 45 -0.07 -6.90 18.10
N LEU A 46 -0.70 -7.56 17.11
CA LEU A 46 -1.80 -8.48 17.37
C LEU A 46 -1.36 -9.64 18.25
N GLY A 47 -0.17 -10.21 18.03
CA GLY A 47 0.38 -11.27 18.88
C GLY A 47 0.60 -10.82 20.33
N ILE A 48 1.21 -9.65 20.53
CA ILE A 48 1.38 -9.04 21.87
C ILE A 48 0.01 -8.83 22.52
N TYR A 49 -0.94 -8.31 21.75
CA TYR A 49 -2.28 -8.01 22.23
C TYR A 49 -3.06 -9.27 22.64
N LEU A 50 -3.00 -10.34 21.85
CA LEU A 50 -3.61 -11.63 22.19
C LEU A 50 -3.00 -12.23 23.45
N LYS A 51 -1.68 -12.12 23.62
CA LYS A 51 -1.00 -12.57 24.85
C LYS A 51 -1.44 -11.75 26.08
N TYR A 52 -1.61 -10.45 25.91
CA TYR A 52 -2.15 -9.57 26.96
C TYR A 52 -3.59 -9.95 27.35
N LEU A 53 -4.43 -10.33 26.38
CA LEU A 53 -5.78 -10.84 26.65
C LEU A 53 -5.77 -12.16 27.43
N GLU A 54 -4.82 -13.05 27.17
CA GLU A 54 -4.66 -14.31 27.90
C GLU A 54 -4.26 -14.10 29.36
N SER A 55 -3.42 -13.11 29.63
CA SER A 55 -2.98 -12.77 31.01
C SER A 55 -4.05 -12.07 31.84
N PHE A 56 -5.19 -11.73 31.27
CA PHE A 56 -6.25 -11.00 31.98
C PHE A 56 -6.94 -11.91 33.01
N GLN A 57 -6.82 -11.54 34.29
CA GLN A 57 -7.51 -12.21 35.38
C GLN A 57 -8.70 -11.37 35.84
N PHE A 58 -9.87 -12.00 35.96
CA PHE A 58 -11.04 -11.35 36.55
C PHE A 58 -10.83 -11.18 38.05
N LEU A 59 -10.66 -9.94 38.51
CA LEU A 59 -10.71 -9.64 39.93
C LEU A 59 -12.16 -9.71 40.40
N SER A 60 -12.43 -10.54 41.41
CA SER A 60 -13.77 -10.79 41.95
C SER A 60 -14.41 -9.55 42.60
N SER A 61 -13.65 -8.48 42.77
CA SER A 61 -14.04 -7.17 43.30
C SER A 61 -14.49 -6.16 42.24
N ASP A 62 -14.42 -6.51 40.95
CA ASP A 62 -14.72 -5.57 39.87
C ASP A 62 -16.22 -5.33 39.73
N SER A 63 -16.61 -4.06 39.68
CA SER A 63 -17.97 -3.67 39.36
C SER A 63 -18.35 -4.16 37.95
N LEU A 64 -19.61 -4.59 37.77
CA LEU A 64 -20.13 -5.05 36.48
C LEU A 64 -19.93 -4.01 35.35
N GLN A 65 -19.94 -2.72 35.70
CA GLN A 65 -19.69 -1.61 34.78
C GLN A 65 -18.24 -1.57 34.26
N TYR A 66 -17.26 -1.81 35.13
CA TYR A 66 -15.85 -1.88 34.75
C TYR A 66 -15.59 -3.04 33.78
N LEU A 67 -16.18 -4.20 34.05
CA LEU A 67 -16.03 -5.39 33.21
C LEU A 67 -16.57 -5.17 31.79
N VAL A 68 -17.75 -4.55 31.67
CA VAL A 68 -18.35 -4.22 30.35
C VAL A 68 -17.49 -3.22 29.60
N TYR A 69 -17.02 -2.16 30.27
CA TYR A 69 -16.15 -1.15 29.66
C TYR A 69 -14.84 -1.75 29.12
N THR A 70 -14.16 -2.54 29.94
CA THR A 70 -12.89 -3.19 29.59
C THR A 70 -13.07 -4.16 28.43
N LEU A 71 -14.15 -4.94 28.42
CA LEU A 71 -14.45 -5.88 27.32
C LEU A 71 -14.74 -5.14 26.01
N LEU A 72 -15.49 -4.03 26.04
CA LEU A 72 -15.78 -3.21 24.86
C LEU A 72 -14.51 -2.61 24.26
N ILE A 73 -13.61 -2.07 25.07
CA ILE A 73 -12.33 -1.53 24.61
C ILE A 73 -11.47 -2.63 24.01
N LYS A 74 -11.40 -3.78 24.69
CA LYS A 74 -10.61 -4.91 24.21
C LYS A 74 -11.11 -5.42 22.86
N LEU A 75 -12.43 -5.51 22.69
CA LEU A 75 -13.03 -5.91 21.42
C LEU A 75 -12.79 -4.85 20.33
N LEU A 76 -12.87 -3.56 20.68
CA LEU A 76 -12.62 -2.47 19.75
C LEU A 76 -11.19 -2.50 19.20
N ILE A 77 -10.18 -2.70 20.05
CA ILE A 77 -8.77 -2.83 19.63
C ILE A 77 -8.63 -4.00 18.66
N LEU A 78 -9.22 -5.16 18.98
CA LEU A 78 -9.15 -6.36 18.14
C LEU A 78 -9.76 -6.12 16.75
N VAL A 79 -10.94 -5.47 16.71
CA VAL A 79 -11.62 -5.12 15.46
C VAL A 79 -10.77 -4.15 14.62
N LEU A 80 -10.17 -3.13 15.24
CA LEU A 80 -9.34 -2.17 14.52
C LEU A 80 -8.06 -2.81 13.94
N LEU A 81 -7.39 -3.69 14.70
CA LEU A 81 -6.23 -4.44 14.20
C LEU A 81 -6.63 -5.34 13.02
N THR A 82 -7.76 -6.04 13.13
CA THR A 82 -8.29 -6.91 12.06
C THR A 82 -8.65 -6.13 10.80
N LEU A 83 -9.33 -4.99 10.96
CA LEU A 83 -9.65 -4.09 9.84
C LEU A 83 -8.39 -3.55 9.18
N SER A 84 -7.37 -3.22 9.95
CA SER A 84 -6.07 -2.80 9.43
C SER A 84 -5.41 -3.88 8.57
N ILE A 85 -5.35 -5.13 9.06
CA ILE A 85 -4.83 -6.29 8.31
C ILE A 85 -5.58 -6.44 6.98
N ASN A 86 -6.92 -6.43 7.01
CA ASN A 86 -7.73 -6.56 5.80
C ASN A 86 -7.43 -5.44 4.78
N LYS A 87 -7.23 -4.20 5.24
CA LYS A 87 -6.84 -3.09 4.34
C LYS A 87 -5.44 -3.26 3.76
N PHE A 88 -4.46 -3.74 4.54
CA PHE A 88 -3.12 -4.03 4.03
C PHE A 88 -3.14 -5.18 3.01
N LEU A 89 -3.88 -6.26 3.27
CA LEU A 89 -4.06 -7.35 2.29
C LEU A 89 -4.71 -6.85 1.01
N LYS A 90 -5.77 -6.03 1.11
CA LYS A 90 -6.38 -5.38 -0.06
C LYS A 90 -5.40 -4.47 -0.80
N SER A 91 -4.50 -3.79 -0.11
CA SER A 91 -3.46 -2.97 -0.75
C SER A 91 -2.45 -3.81 -1.54
N ILE A 92 -2.06 -5.00 -1.04
CA ILE A 92 -1.23 -5.94 -1.81
C ILE A 92 -1.95 -6.38 -3.09
N THR A 93 -3.23 -6.75 -3.00
CA THR A 93 -3.95 -7.41 -4.10
C THR A 93 -4.62 -6.47 -5.10
N SER A 94 -4.70 -5.16 -4.84
CA SER A 94 -5.55 -4.25 -5.63
C SER A 94 -5.02 -3.89 -7.01
N ALA A 95 -3.73 -4.09 -7.28
CA ALA A 95 -3.15 -3.84 -8.61
C ALA A 95 -1.84 -4.62 -8.77
N ASN A 96 -1.48 -4.96 -10.00
CA ASN A 96 -0.15 -5.44 -10.36
C ASN A 96 0.53 -4.38 -11.23
N PHE A 97 1.86 -4.31 -11.16
CA PHE A 97 2.62 -3.44 -12.04
C PHE A 97 2.50 -3.93 -13.48
N GLN A 98 2.04 -3.06 -14.37
CA GLN A 98 1.90 -3.34 -15.79
C GLN A 98 3.25 -3.22 -16.48
N GLN A 99 3.69 -4.37 -17.01
CA GLN A 99 4.84 -4.46 -17.88
C GLN A 99 4.48 -3.97 -19.29
N ILE A 100 5.45 -3.36 -19.97
CA ILE A 100 5.30 -2.99 -21.37
C ILE A 100 5.39 -4.27 -22.19
N GLY A 101 4.30 -4.60 -22.90
CA GLY A 101 4.29 -5.68 -23.87
C GLY A 101 5.14 -5.29 -25.08
N LEU A 102 5.90 -6.24 -25.61
CA LEU A 102 6.71 -6.04 -26.82
C LEU A 102 5.96 -6.43 -28.09
N ASP A 103 4.74 -6.93 -27.95
CA ASP A 103 3.94 -7.53 -29.03
C ASP A 103 3.68 -6.52 -30.16
N ASP A 104 3.47 -5.24 -29.84
CA ASP A 104 3.25 -4.16 -30.82
C ASP A 104 4.55 -3.51 -31.33
N ILE A 105 5.70 -3.82 -30.72
CA ILE A 105 7.00 -3.20 -31.03
C ILE A 105 7.86 -4.12 -31.93
N ILE A 106 7.66 -5.44 -31.83
CA ILE A 106 8.36 -6.45 -32.64
C ILE A 106 7.46 -6.84 -33.83
N ASP A 107 7.05 -5.85 -34.63
CA ASP A 107 6.35 -6.08 -35.89
C ASP A 107 7.24 -5.68 -37.08
N THR A 108 7.20 -6.50 -38.13
CA THR A 108 7.79 -6.23 -39.44
C THR A 108 7.28 -4.94 -40.08
N GLU A 109 6.06 -4.50 -39.78
CA GLU A 109 5.56 -3.18 -40.19
C GLU A 109 6.20 -2.04 -39.39
N PHE A 110 6.37 -2.22 -38.09
CA PHE A 110 7.04 -1.28 -37.20
C PHE A 110 8.51 -1.06 -37.59
N ALA A 111 9.21 -2.14 -37.98
CA ALA A 111 10.61 -2.10 -38.44
C ALA A 111 10.85 -1.29 -39.72
N LYS A 112 9.81 -1.00 -40.51
CA LYS A 112 9.89 -0.21 -41.75
C LYS A 112 9.60 1.28 -41.54
N GLN A 113 9.18 1.68 -40.34
CA GLN A 113 8.84 3.07 -40.04
C GLN A 113 10.08 3.95 -39.83
N ASN A 114 9.91 5.26 -39.98
CA ASN A 114 10.93 6.25 -39.64
C ASN A 114 11.18 6.25 -38.12
N SER A 115 12.44 6.33 -37.69
CA SER A 115 12.82 6.31 -36.28
C SER A 115 12.09 7.33 -35.41
N SER A 116 11.77 8.53 -35.94
CA SER A 116 11.06 9.55 -35.16
C SER A 116 9.61 9.11 -34.87
N ILE A 117 8.95 8.46 -35.82
CA ILE A 117 7.58 7.92 -35.66
C ILE A 117 7.62 6.72 -34.70
N SER A 118 8.58 5.81 -34.88
CA SER A 118 8.77 4.66 -33.99
C SER A 118 9.05 5.09 -32.55
N ASN A 119 9.92 6.09 -32.34
CA ASN A 119 10.24 6.61 -31.01
C ASN A 119 9.00 7.20 -30.33
N LEU A 120 8.17 7.94 -31.06
CA LEU A 120 6.92 8.50 -30.52
C LEU A 120 5.89 7.42 -30.21
N GLN A 121 5.76 6.39 -31.06
CA GLN A 121 4.86 5.27 -30.80
C GLN A 121 5.28 4.49 -29.55
N ILE A 122 6.57 4.17 -29.41
CA ILE A 122 7.10 3.51 -28.21
C ILE A 122 6.86 4.41 -26.99
N ALA A 123 7.18 5.70 -27.07
CA ALA A 123 6.96 6.64 -25.97
C ALA A 123 5.47 6.70 -25.56
N SER A 124 4.54 6.58 -26.52
CA SER A 124 3.11 6.47 -26.24
C SER A 124 2.77 5.20 -25.45
N THR A 125 3.32 4.05 -25.83
CA THR A 125 3.15 2.79 -25.09
C THR A 125 3.68 2.90 -23.65
N TYR A 126 4.85 3.53 -23.47
CA TYR A 126 5.38 3.83 -22.14
C TYR A 126 4.43 4.73 -21.33
N LYS A 127 3.91 5.80 -21.94
CA LYS A 127 2.96 6.71 -21.29
C LYS A 127 1.69 5.97 -20.83
N GLU A 128 1.11 5.13 -21.67
CA GLU A 128 -0.08 4.35 -21.31
C GLU A 128 0.19 3.41 -20.13
N ALA A 129 1.35 2.74 -20.13
CA ALA A 129 1.75 1.89 -19.01
C ALA A 129 1.96 2.70 -17.73
N ILE A 130 2.59 3.89 -17.81
CA ILE A 130 2.76 4.82 -16.69
C ILE A 130 1.40 5.24 -16.12
N ASP A 131 0.46 5.65 -16.97
CA ASP A 131 -0.86 6.12 -16.53
C ASP A 131 -1.66 5.00 -15.84
N LYS A 132 -1.63 3.78 -16.38
CA LYS A 132 -2.25 2.60 -15.74
C LYS A 132 -1.58 2.26 -14.41
N ASN A 133 -0.25 2.28 -14.34
CA ASN A 133 0.52 2.01 -13.12
C ASN A 133 0.26 3.05 -12.04
N LYS A 134 0.19 4.33 -12.40
CA LYS A 134 -0.12 5.43 -11.49
C LYS A 134 -1.50 5.26 -10.86
N ASN A 135 -2.50 4.87 -11.65
CA ASN A 135 -3.84 4.59 -11.14
C ASN A 135 -3.85 3.40 -10.18
N GLY A 136 -3.18 2.30 -10.55
CA GLY A 136 -3.03 1.13 -9.68
C GLY A 136 -2.32 1.47 -8.36
N LEU A 137 -1.24 2.26 -8.43
CA LEU A 137 -0.47 2.70 -7.26
C LEU A 137 -1.33 3.57 -6.32
N ASN A 138 -2.12 4.49 -6.86
CA ASN A 138 -3.05 5.31 -6.07
C ASN A 138 -4.09 4.47 -5.34
N MET A 139 -4.62 3.41 -5.97
CA MET A 139 -5.52 2.47 -5.32
C MET A 139 -4.83 1.70 -4.18
N LYS A 140 -3.61 1.20 -4.42
CA LYS A 140 -2.80 0.56 -3.35
C LYS A 140 -2.59 1.50 -2.17
N LEU A 141 -2.19 2.74 -2.44
CA LEU A 141 -1.95 3.76 -1.42
C LEU A 141 -3.22 4.11 -0.64
N ALA A 142 -4.38 4.19 -1.29
CA ALA A 142 -5.65 4.47 -0.62
C ALA A 142 -6.00 3.37 0.39
N HIS A 143 -5.77 2.10 0.05
CA HIS A 143 -5.95 0.98 0.98
C HIS A 143 -4.89 0.97 2.08
N TYR A 144 -3.62 1.18 1.73
CA TYR A 144 -2.50 1.25 2.67
C TYR A 144 -2.74 2.33 3.75
N ASN A 145 -3.09 3.55 3.34
CA ASN A 145 -3.32 4.67 4.25
C ASN A 145 -4.51 4.40 5.20
N LYS A 146 -5.58 3.76 4.70
CA LYS A 146 -6.70 3.33 5.55
C LYS A 146 -6.26 2.26 6.56
N GLY A 147 -5.45 1.29 6.13
CA GLY A 147 -4.89 0.27 7.02
C GLY A 147 -4.02 0.89 8.11
N LEU A 148 -3.16 1.83 7.75
CA LEU A 148 -2.28 2.55 8.68
C LEU A 148 -3.08 3.39 9.68
N ALA A 149 -4.17 4.04 9.25
CA ALA A 149 -5.05 4.80 10.14
C ALA A 149 -5.68 3.92 11.22
N PHE A 150 -6.20 2.75 10.84
CA PHE A 150 -6.76 1.78 11.80
C PHE A 150 -5.69 1.24 12.75
N LEU A 151 -4.50 0.91 12.25
CA LEU A 151 -3.38 0.45 13.07
C LEU A 151 -2.98 1.51 14.10
N LYS A 152 -2.81 2.76 13.66
CA LYS A 152 -2.46 3.88 14.54
C LYS A 152 -3.50 4.07 15.64
N LEU A 153 -4.79 4.04 15.28
CA LEU A 153 -5.87 4.19 16.24
C LEU A 153 -5.91 3.03 17.25
N ALA A 154 -5.77 1.79 16.78
CA ALA A 154 -5.71 0.61 17.63
C ALA A 154 -4.55 0.70 18.63
N PHE A 155 -3.37 1.09 18.15
CA PHE A 155 -2.17 1.22 18.98
C PHE A 155 -2.33 2.29 20.06
N ILE A 156 -2.87 3.46 19.72
CA ILE A 156 -3.11 4.53 20.69
C ILE A 156 -4.10 4.09 21.77
N ILE A 157 -5.22 3.48 21.37
CA ILE A 157 -6.23 2.98 22.33
C ILE A 157 -5.62 1.89 23.22
N PHE A 158 -4.83 0.98 22.64
CA PHE A 158 -4.15 -0.06 23.39
C PHE A 158 -3.19 0.49 24.45
N VAL A 159 -2.34 1.46 24.10
CA VAL A 159 -1.41 2.08 25.06
C VAL A 159 -2.15 2.80 26.18
N ILE A 160 -3.19 3.57 25.85
CA ILE A 160 -4.00 4.28 26.86
C ILE A 160 -4.67 3.28 27.80
N HIS A 161 -5.30 2.25 27.23
CA HIS A 161 -5.98 1.22 28.00
C HIS A 161 -5.02 0.45 28.91
N PHE A 162 -3.83 0.10 28.40
CA PHE A 162 -2.78 -0.56 29.16
C PHE A 162 -2.32 0.29 30.35
N VAL A 163 -2.07 1.59 30.16
CA VAL A 163 -1.68 2.50 31.25
C VAL A 163 -2.79 2.62 32.30
N ILE A 164 -4.06 2.70 31.89
CA ILE A 164 -5.19 2.76 32.82
C ILE A 164 -5.28 1.47 33.65
N GLU A 165 -5.17 0.30 33.01
CA GLU A 165 -5.19 -0.99 33.72
C GLU A 165 -4.00 -1.12 34.67
N GLU A 166 -2.79 -0.74 34.26
CA GLU A 166 -1.60 -0.80 35.12
C GLU A 166 -1.76 0.11 36.35
N VAL A 167 -2.22 1.35 36.17
CA VAL A 167 -2.46 2.28 37.30
C VAL A 167 -3.51 1.73 38.26
N LEU A 168 -4.60 1.17 37.74
CA LEU A 168 -5.65 0.56 38.56
C LEU A 168 -5.17 -0.71 39.28
N SER A 169 -4.21 -1.45 38.72
CA SER A 169 -3.64 -2.63 39.38
C SER A 169 -2.66 -2.29 40.50
N TYR A 170 -2.08 -1.08 40.53
CA TYR A 170 -1.17 -0.62 41.58
C TYR A 170 -1.86 0.11 42.74
N VAL A 171 -3.11 0.55 42.57
CA VAL A 171 -3.94 1.23 43.60
C VAL A 171 -4.84 0.22 44.30
#